data_AF-A0A496ADZ0-F1
#
_entry.id   AF-A0A496ADZ0-F1
#
_cell.length_a   1.000
_cell.length_b   1.000
_cell.length_c   1.000
_cell.angle_alpha   90.00
_cell.angle_beta   90.00
_cell.angle_gamma   90.00
#
_symmetry.space_group_name_H-M   'P 1'
#
loop_
_entity.id
_entity.type
_entity.pdbx_description
1 polymer ?
#
loop_
_entity_poly.entity_id
_entity_poly.type
_entity_poly.pdbx_seq_one_letter_code
_entity_poly.pdbx_strand_id
1 'polypeptide(L)'
;MASDNPELHNHALLYLYFLVFFRRSEAEQVQLRQLIRSQTHDKEVENIIMTGAEALIQQGEKRGEIQAKREFLLKLLNLRIGAVPDRVIQRISRIRSHSRLDTLLEQLATAEKIDDIEW
;
A
#
# COMPACT_ATOMS: atom_id res chain seq x y z
N MET A 1 24.48 10.84 1.35
CA MET A 1 23.52 11.82 1.90
C MET A 1 22.17 11.48 1.29
N ALA A 2 21.38 10.67 2.00
CA ALA A 2 20.05 10.28 1.53
C ALA A 2 19.16 11.52 1.61
N SER A 3 18.52 11.88 0.50
CA SER A 3 17.49 12.91 0.47
C SER A 3 16.37 12.47 1.40
N ASP A 4 16.17 13.18 2.52
CA ASP A 4 14.92 13.14 3.28
C ASP A 4 13.82 13.64 2.34
N ASN A 5 13.22 12.72 1.60
CA ASN A 5 12.06 12.99 0.78
C ASN A 5 10.83 12.61 1.63
N PRO A 6 10.20 13.58 2.32
CA PRO A 6 9.08 13.33 3.23
C PRO A 6 7.91 12.64 2.51
N GLU A 7 7.75 12.86 1.21
CA GLU A 7 6.74 12.17 0.42
C GLU A 7 7.00 10.66 0.35
N LEU A 8 8.25 10.27 0.06
CA LEU A 8 8.64 8.87 0.01
C LEU A 8 8.45 8.18 1.37
N HIS A 9 8.79 8.88 2.45
CA HIS A 9 8.59 8.40 3.83
C HIS A 9 7.10 8.17 4.13
N ASN A 10 6.25 9.13 3.77
CA ASN A 10 4.80 9.03 3.97
C ASN A 10 4.20 7.88 3.15
N HIS A 11 4.66 7.70 1.91
CA HIS A 11 4.23 6.58 1.06
C HIS A 11 4.67 5.22 1.63
N ALA A 12 5.86 5.12 2.21
CA ALA A 12 6.36 3.90 2.85
C ALA A 12 5.57 3.54 4.11
N LEU A 13 5.17 4.52 4.92
CA LEU A 13 4.33 4.28 6.10
C LEU A 13 2.90 3.89 5.72
N LEU A 14 2.33 4.54 4.70
CA LEU A 14 1.02 4.16 4.14
C LEU A 14 1.07 2.71 3.62
N TYR A 15 2.14 2.34 2.94
CA TYR A 15 2.41 0.97 2.50
C TYR A 15 2.40 -0.04 3.66
N LEU A 16 3.15 0.23 4.72
CA LEU A 16 3.24 -0.65 5.90
C LEU A 16 1.88 -0.80 6.59
N TYR A 17 1.15 0.30 6.79
CA TYR A 17 -0.16 0.28 7.43
C TYR A 17 -1.14 -0.64 6.67
N PHE A 18 -1.13 -0.59 5.34
CA PHE A 18 -2.03 -1.39 4.52
C PHE A 18 -1.63 -2.86 4.39
N LEU A 19 -0.33 -3.16 4.32
CA LEU A 19 0.13 -4.56 4.41
C LEU A 19 -0.34 -5.21 5.71
N VAL A 20 -0.20 -4.46 6.81
CA VAL A 20 -0.70 -4.89 8.12
C VAL A 20 -2.20 -5.15 8.03
N PHE A 21 -2.98 -4.19 7.52
CA PHE A 21 -4.44 -4.32 7.43
C PHE A 21 -4.93 -5.48 6.54
N PHE A 22 -4.36 -5.68 5.36
CA PHE A 22 -4.87 -6.66 4.40
C PHE A 22 -4.27 -8.06 4.53
N ARG A 23 -3.10 -8.21 5.18
CA ARG A 23 -2.40 -9.51 5.29
C ARG A 23 -2.39 -10.10 6.69
N ARG A 24 -2.63 -9.30 7.74
CA ARG A 24 -2.51 -9.74 9.13
C ARG A 24 -3.87 -9.98 9.75
N SER A 25 -3.89 -10.90 10.71
CA SER A 25 -5.07 -11.15 11.54
C SER A 25 -5.47 -9.88 12.30
N GLU A 26 -6.76 -9.68 12.60
CA GLU A 26 -7.22 -8.50 13.33
C GLU A 26 -6.44 -8.25 14.64
N ALA A 27 -6.05 -9.34 15.33
CA ALA A 27 -5.25 -9.28 16.54
C ALA A 27 -3.84 -8.68 16.30
N GLU A 28 -3.15 -9.11 15.24
CA GLU A 28 -1.85 -8.55 14.85
C GLU A 28 -1.98 -7.12 14.30
N GLN A 29 -3.08 -6.81 13.61
CA GLN A 29 -3.31 -5.47 13.09
C GLN A 29 -3.37 -4.42 14.20
N VAL A 30 -4.02 -4.73 15.32
CA VAL A 30 -4.10 -3.81 16.47
C VAL A 30 -2.70 -3.49 17.01
N GLN A 31 -1.86 -4.51 17.19
CA GLN A 31 -0.51 -4.35 17.72
C GLN A 31 0.40 -3.58 16.76
N LEU A 32 0.33 -3.89 15.47
CA LEU A 32 1.17 -3.25 14.45
C LEU A 32 0.74 -1.81 14.17
N ARG A 33 -0.57 -1.49 14.25
CA ARG A 33 -1.04 -0.10 14.24
C ARG A 33 -0.46 0.69 15.42
N GLN A 34 -0.47 0.13 16.62
CA GLN A 34 0.10 0.79 17.80
C GLN A 34 1.61 1.03 17.67
N LEU A 35 2.34 0.08 17.06
CA LEU A 35 3.78 0.22 16.81
C LEU A 35 4.10 1.31 15.77
N ILE A 36 3.34 1.39 14.68
CA ILE A 36 3.51 2.44 13.66
C ILE A 36 3.27 3.83 14.27
N ARG A 37 2.26 3.95 15.14
CA ARG A 37 1.96 5.20 15.85
C ARG A 37 3.08 5.60 16.83
N SER A 38 3.68 4.65 17.53
CA SER A 38 4.74 4.97 18.52
C SER A 38 6.09 5.32 17.89
N GLN A 39 6.32 4.93 16.64
CA GLN A 39 7.56 5.19 15.90
C GLN A 39 7.49 6.48 15.06
N THR A 40 6.29 7.01 14.78
CA THR A 40 6.11 8.22 13.97
C THR A 40 6.03 9.44 14.91
N HIS A 41 7.10 10.23 14.98
CA HIS A 41 7.14 11.43 15.85
C HIS A 41 6.35 12.63 15.30
N ASP A 42 5.90 12.54 14.04
CA ASP A 42 5.31 13.65 13.33
C ASP A 42 3.79 13.46 13.18
N LYS A 43 3.02 14.18 14.01
CA LYS A 43 1.56 14.07 14.08
C LYS A 43 0.88 14.46 12.75
N GLU A 44 1.51 15.30 11.92
CA GLU A 44 0.97 15.64 10.60
C GLU A 44 1.12 14.47 9.62
N VAL A 45 2.25 13.77 9.66
CA VAL A 45 2.50 12.56 8.87
C VAL A 45 1.53 11.45 9.28
N GLU A 46 1.38 11.23 10.59
CA GLU A 46 0.40 10.28 11.15
C GLU A 46 -1.02 10.61 10.67
N ASN A 47 -1.43 11.88 10.71
CA ASN A 47 -2.76 12.31 10.24
C ASN A 47 -2.93 12.17 8.73
N ILE A 48 -1.94 12.50 7.90
CA ILE A 48 -2.04 12.39 6.44
C ILE A 48 -2.11 10.91 6.03
N ILE A 49 -1.31 10.05 6.67
CA ILE A 49 -1.31 8.61 6.41
C ILE A 49 -2.60 7.99 6.93
N MET A 50 -3.03 8.30 8.16
CA MET A 50 -4.31 7.82 8.70
C MET A 50 -5.47 8.28 7.83
N THR A 51 -5.58 9.57 7.54
CA THR A 51 -6.73 10.09 6.77
C THR A 51 -6.71 9.60 5.33
N GLY A 52 -5.54 9.51 4.69
CA GLY A 52 -5.39 8.97 3.34
C GLY A 52 -5.67 7.48 3.26
N ALA A 53 -5.17 6.71 4.23
CA ALA A 53 -5.43 5.28 4.34
C ALA A 53 -6.89 5.01 4.71
N GLU A 54 -7.43 5.69 5.71
CA GLU A 54 -8.84 5.61 6.13
C GLU A 54 -9.78 6.03 5.00
N ALA A 55 -9.47 7.06 4.22
CA ALA A 55 -10.25 7.45 3.04
C ALA A 55 -10.23 6.35 1.96
N LEU A 56 -9.08 5.72 1.73
CA LEU A 56 -8.94 4.59 0.82
C LEU A 56 -9.65 3.33 1.35
N ILE A 57 -9.65 3.10 2.66
CA ILE A 57 -10.36 2.00 3.35
C ILE A 57 -11.87 2.21 3.26
N GLN A 58 -12.36 3.41 3.59
CA GLN A 58 -13.78 3.76 3.46
C GLN A 58 -14.27 3.71 2.01
N GLN A 59 -13.42 4.07 1.04
CA GLN A 59 -13.71 3.84 -0.38
C GLN A 59 -13.74 2.34 -0.73
N GLY A 60 -12.84 1.55 -0.14
CA GLY A 60 -12.74 0.11 -0.36
C GLY A 60 -13.89 -0.71 0.22
N GLU A 61 -14.35 -0.40 1.42
CA GLU A 61 -15.55 -1.01 2.03
C GLU A 61 -16.81 -0.77 1.18
N LYS A 62 -16.89 0.40 0.52
CA LYS A 62 -18.00 0.72 -0.41
C LYS A 62 -17.83 0.15 -1.82
N ARG A 63 -16.60 -0.13 -2.28
CA ARG A 63 -16.29 -0.59 -3.65
C ARG A 63 -15.94 -2.08 -3.78
N GLY A 64 -15.84 -2.80 -2.67
CA GLY A 64 -15.44 -4.21 -2.61
C GLY A 64 -13.91 -4.37 -2.52
N GLU A 65 -13.48 -5.32 -1.69
CA GLU A 65 -12.09 -5.51 -1.28
C GLU A 65 -11.12 -5.74 -2.46
N ILE A 66 -11.53 -6.47 -3.51
CA ILE A 66 -10.73 -6.69 -4.73
C ILE A 66 -10.43 -5.37 -5.43
N GLN A 67 -11.42 -4.50 -5.58
CA GLN A 67 -11.26 -3.23 -6.28
C GLN A 67 -10.35 -2.30 -5.48
N ALA A 68 -10.51 -2.29 -4.15
CA ALA A 68 -9.66 -1.55 -3.23
C ALA A 68 -8.18 -1.99 -3.35
N LYS A 69 -7.92 -3.30 -3.30
CA LYS A 69 -6.57 -3.85 -3.41
C LYS A 69 -5.90 -3.51 -4.75
N ARG A 70 -6.66 -3.47 -5.87
CA ARG A 70 -6.14 -3.06 -7.18
C ARG A 70 -5.76 -1.59 -7.25
N GLU A 71 -6.66 -0.71 -6.80
CA GLU A 71 -6.40 0.73 -6.77
C GLU A 71 -5.19 1.04 -5.87
N PHE A 72 -5.07 0.31 -4.77
CA PHE A 72 -3.92 0.42 -3.87
C PHE A 72 -2.61 -0.04 -4.51
N LEU A 73 -2.60 -1.21 -5.13
CA LEU A 73 -1.42 -1.74 -5.83
C LEU A 73 -0.92 -0.75 -6.90
N LEU A 74 -1.86 -0.12 -7.65
CA LEU A 74 -1.53 0.90 -8.65
C LEU A 74 -0.93 2.16 -8.06
N LYS A 75 -1.50 2.68 -6.97
CA LYS A 75 -0.94 3.85 -6.28
C LYS A 75 0.48 3.55 -5.80
N LEU A 76 0.70 2.41 -5.14
CA LEU A 76 2.03 2.04 -4.67
C LEU A 76 3.05 1.87 -5.78
N LEU A 77 2.68 1.23 -6.90
CA LEU A 77 3.54 1.11 -8.06
C LEU A 77 3.98 2.48 -8.56
N ASN A 78 3.02 3.39 -8.71
CA ASN A 78 3.29 4.76 -9.14
C ASN A 78 4.22 5.51 -8.18
N LEU A 79 4.06 5.27 -6.88
CA LEU A 79 4.82 5.96 -5.83
C LEU A 79 6.24 5.42 -5.64
N ARG A 80 6.43 4.10 -5.74
CA ARG A 80 7.74 3.46 -5.52
C ARG A 80 8.58 3.38 -6.78
N ILE A 81 7.97 2.95 -7.87
CA ILE A 81 8.67 2.63 -9.12
C ILE A 81 8.53 3.77 -10.13
N GLY A 82 7.50 4.61 -9.97
CA GLY A 82 7.18 5.68 -10.90
C GLY A 82 6.14 5.25 -11.92
N ALA A 83 6.09 5.93 -13.06
CA ALA A 83 5.02 5.79 -14.05
C ALA A 83 4.70 4.32 -14.39
N VAL A 84 3.45 3.92 -14.15
CA VAL A 84 2.98 2.55 -14.36
C VAL A 84 2.54 2.38 -15.82
N PRO A 85 3.12 1.43 -16.59
CA PRO A 85 2.70 1.15 -17.96
C PRO A 85 1.25 0.65 -18.04
N ASP A 86 0.51 1.05 -19.08
CA ASP A 86 -0.89 0.64 -19.30
C ASP A 86 -1.08 -0.88 -19.31
N ARG A 87 -0.09 -1.62 -19.84
CA ARG A 87 -0.09 -3.10 -19.83
C ARG A 87 -0.23 -3.66 -18.41
N VAL A 88 0.40 -3.04 -17.42
CA VAL A 88 0.37 -3.45 -16.02
C VAL A 88 -0.97 -3.06 -15.39
N ILE A 89 -1.45 -1.85 -15.69
CA ILE A 89 -2.77 -1.38 -15.25
C ILE A 89 -3.88 -2.34 -15.70
N GLN A 90 -3.85 -2.76 -16.97
CA GLN A 90 -4.80 -3.72 -17.52
C GLN A 90 -4.66 -5.13 -16.91
N ARG A 91 -3.46 -5.56 -16.53
CA ARG A 91 -3.28 -6.84 -15.84
C ARG A 91 -3.92 -6.79 -14.46
N ILE A 92 -3.61 -5.76 -13.67
CA ILE A 92 -4.12 -5.60 -12.30
C ILE A 92 -5.65 -5.53 -12.29
N SER A 93 -6.26 -4.80 -13.23
CA SER A 93 -7.73 -4.69 -13.33
C SER A 93 -8.43 -6.02 -13.63
N ARG A 94 -7.72 -7.00 -14.19
CA ARG A 94 -8.23 -8.34 -14.47
C ARG A 94 -8.08 -9.31 -13.30
N ILE A 95 -7.22 -9.04 -12.33
CA ILE A 95 -6.96 -9.97 -11.21
C ILE A 95 -8.14 -9.99 -10.25
N ARG A 96 -8.84 -11.13 -10.16
CA ARG A 96 -9.98 -11.32 -9.24
C ARG A 96 -9.60 -12.03 -7.95
N SER A 97 -8.41 -12.62 -7.86
CA SER A 97 -7.97 -13.36 -6.68
C SER A 97 -7.37 -12.43 -5.64
N HIS A 98 -7.91 -12.46 -4.41
CA HIS A 98 -7.36 -11.73 -3.27
C HIS A 98 -5.93 -12.19 -3.00
N SER A 99 -5.68 -13.51 -2.96
CA SER A 99 -4.36 -14.07 -2.71
C SER A 99 -3.33 -13.63 -3.76
N ARG A 100 -3.74 -13.43 -5.02
CA ARG A 100 -2.83 -12.92 -6.06
C ARG A 100 -2.51 -11.45 -5.87
N LEU A 101 -3.50 -10.61 -5.58
CA LEU A 101 -3.29 -9.18 -5.30
C LEU A 101 -2.40 -9.00 -4.07
N ASP A 102 -2.63 -9.85 -3.07
CA ASP A 102 -1.81 -9.98 -1.92
C ASP A 102 -0.37 -10.27 -2.35
N THR A 103 -0.07 -11.39 -3.04
CA THR A 103 1.32 -11.72 -3.44
C THR A 103 2.00 -10.58 -4.18
N LEU A 104 1.28 -9.86 -5.06
CA LEU A 104 1.81 -8.71 -5.76
C LEU A 104 2.18 -7.55 -4.82
N LEU A 105 1.42 -7.32 -3.75
CA LEU A 105 1.76 -6.33 -2.73
C LEU A 105 3.04 -6.71 -1.96
N GLU A 106 3.27 -8.00 -1.73
CA GLU A 106 4.52 -8.50 -1.13
C GLU A 106 5.70 -8.41 -2.10
N GLN A 107 5.52 -8.74 -3.38
CA GLN A 107 6.57 -8.60 -4.37
C GLN A 107 6.96 -7.13 -4.56
N LEU A 108 5.97 -6.22 -4.56
CA LEU A 108 6.20 -4.78 -4.57
C LEU A 108 6.90 -4.28 -3.28
N ALA A 109 6.93 -5.08 -2.21
CA ALA A 109 7.68 -4.76 -1.00
C ALA A 109 9.17 -4.67 -1.26
N THR A 110 9.64 -5.60 -2.09
CA THR A 110 11.05 -5.91 -2.32
C THR A 110 11.50 -5.53 -3.72
N ALA A 111 10.58 -5.35 -4.67
CA ALA A 111 10.90 -4.98 -6.04
C ALA A 111 11.44 -3.56 -6.14
N GLU A 112 12.56 -3.40 -6.85
CA GLU A 112 13.12 -2.09 -7.19
C GLU A 112 12.57 -1.60 -8.53
N LYS A 113 12.22 -2.53 -9.42
CA LYS A 113 11.71 -2.24 -10.78
C LYS A 113 10.47 -3.06 -11.08
N ILE A 114 9.71 -2.59 -12.07
CA ILE A 114 8.45 -3.22 -12.46
C ILE A 114 8.63 -4.62 -13.06
N ASP A 115 9.81 -4.88 -13.62
CA ASP A 115 10.18 -6.16 -14.21
C ASP A 115 10.54 -7.22 -13.15
N ASP A 116 10.79 -6.82 -11.90
CA ASP A 116 11.04 -7.73 -10.78
C ASP A 116 9.75 -8.35 -10.22
N ILE A 117 8.59 -7.89 -10.70
CA ILE A 117 7.27 -8.31 -10.23
C ILE A 117 6.71 -9.34 -11.20
N GLU A 118 6.30 -10.50 -10.67
CA GLU A 118 5.65 -11.52 -11.47
C GLU A 118 4.16 -11.20 -11.62
N TRP A 119 3.80 -10.62 -12.76
CA TRP A 119 2.45 -10.14 -13.10
C TRP A 119 1.45 -11.25 -13.45
#